data_AF-A0A402A013-F1
#
_entry.id   AF-A0A402A013-F1
#
_cell.length_a   1.000
_cell.length_b   1.000
_cell.length_c   1.000
_cell.angle_alpha   90.00
_cell.angle_beta   90.00
_cell.angle_gamma   90.00
#
_symmetry.space_group_name_H-M   'P 1'
#
loop_
_entity.id
_entity.type
_entity.pdbx_description
1 polymer ?
#
loop_
_entity_poly.entity_id
_entity_poly.type
_entity_poly.pdbx_seq_one_letter_code
_entity_poly.pdbx_strand_id
1 'polypeptide(L)'
;MRELDLSCVVPAARPIVEAAANVYLRHTEQWLIGLLIHGSAFKGGFIPGCSDIDLQIYLQSEAFTRYGQLPLEICSAIQRDLSHIDPSPFQYIQGYALSSQPRSQYVGPIPGAYHMLTGHLPVPEASEADVQRSARKKLASIDEHIAHYCRGLLEHGSGKLERQVRFLCTDLWPTLYQLLAIQEQDGLRIWGLPKPAAIALLRQESQLSQTASTFYQALHRYYPQATSIEDAIHVIEAGIAFFEQARLWWLEYNLCV
;
A
#
# COMPACT_ATOMS: atom_id res chain seq x y z
N MET A 1 28.63 -7.24 2.23
CA MET A 1 27.22 -7.01 1.84
C MET A 1 26.44 -8.25 2.19
N ARG A 2 25.32 -8.11 2.91
CA ARG A 2 24.41 -9.24 3.15
C ARG A 2 23.78 -9.67 1.83
N GLU A 3 23.59 -10.96 1.65
CA GLU A 3 22.87 -11.50 0.49
C GLU A 3 21.38 -11.13 0.60
N LEU A 4 20.82 -10.58 -0.49
CA LEU A 4 19.41 -10.20 -0.57
C LEU A 4 18.64 -11.29 -1.31
N ASP A 5 17.56 -11.79 -0.70
CA ASP A 5 16.64 -12.69 -1.39
C ASP A 5 15.61 -11.90 -2.21
N LEU A 6 15.84 -11.84 -3.52
CA LEU A 6 14.98 -11.15 -4.49
C LEU A 6 14.16 -12.13 -5.34
N SER A 7 14.13 -13.43 -5.01
CA SER A 7 13.51 -14.46 -5.85
C SER A 7 12.02 -14.18 -6.12
N CYS A 8 11.32 -13.66 -5.11
CA CYS A 8 9.89 -13.38 -5.13
C CYS A 8 9.54 -11.97 -5.62
N VAL A 9 10.53 -11.11 -5.87
CA VAL A 9 10.30 -9.75 -6.35
C VAL A 9 9.99 -9.78 -7.85
N VAL A 10 8.98 -9.02 -8.29
CA VAL A 10 8.63 -8.95 -9.72
C VAL A 10 9.84 -8.48 -10.55
N PRO A 11 10.08 -9.06 -11.75
CA PRO A 11 11.31 -8.79 -12.48
C PRO A 11 11.62 -7.30 -12.72
N ALA A 12 10.59 -6.51 -13.03
CA ALA A 12 10.73 -5.07 -13.26
C ALA A 12 11.12 -4.28 -12.01
N ALA A 13 10.84 -4.80 -10.80
CA ALA A 13 11.17 -4.13 -9.53
C ALA A 13 12.54 -4.53 -8.99
N ARG A 14 13.07 -5.71 -9.36
CA ARG A 14 14.32 -6.27 -8.80
C ARG A 14 15.50 -5.29 -8.75
N PRO A 15 15.90 -4.61 -9.86
CA PRO A 15 17.05 -3.70 -9.81
C PRO A 15 16.80 -2.50 -8.88
N ILE A 16 15.56 -2.01 -8.81
CA ILE A 16 15.18 -0.88 -7.96
C ILE A 16 15.21 -1.29 -6.49
N VAL A 17 14.61 -2.44 -6.17
CA VAL A 17 14.57 -3.02 -4.82
C VAL A 17 15.97 -3.32 -4.33
N GLU A 18 16.82 -3.91 -5.16
CA GLU A 18 18.22 -4.19 -4.83
C GLU A 18 19.00 -2.91 -4.52
N ALA A 19 18.89 -1.90 -5.39
CA ALA A 19 19.56 -0.61 -5.18
C ALA A 19 19.07 0.09 -3.91
N ALA A 20 17.75 0.16 -3.71
CA ALA A 20 17.15 0.78 -2.53
C ALA A 20 17.52 0.04 -1.24
N ALA A 21 17.46 -1.29 -1.24
CA ALA A 21 17.87 -2.12 -0.12
C ALA A 21 19.33 -1.86 0.24
N ASN A 22 20.24 -1.82 -0.74
CA ASN A 22 21.65 -1.52 -0.51
C ASN A 22 21.88 -0.13 0.09
N VAL A 23 21.08 0.88 -0.31
CA VAL A 23 21.12 2.21 0.33
C VAL A 23 20.70 2.11 1.80
N TYR A 24 19.56 1.49 2.10
CA TYR A 24 19.11 1.36 3.49
C TYR A 24 20.11 0.58 4.34
N LEU A 25 20.63 -0.54 3.84
CA LEU A 25 21.62 -1.36 4.52
C LEU A 25 22.88 -0.56 4.85
N ARG A 26 23.44 0.17 3.88
CA ARG A 26 24.65 1.00 4.09
C ARG A 26 24.51 1.95 5.27
N HIS A 27 23.35 2.58 5.43
CA HIS A 27 23.11 3.61 6.44
C HIS A 27 22.58 3.05 7.78
N THR A 28 22.18 1.78 7.82
CA THR A 28 21.50 1.19 8.99
C THR A 28 22.06 -0.15 9.45
N GLU A 29 23.12 -0.68 8.81
CA GLU A 29 23.65 -2.04 9.02
C GLU A 29 23.87 -2.38 10.51
N GLN A 30 24.42 -1.45 11.27
CA GLN A 30 24.75 -1.66 12.68
C GLN A 30 23.53 -1.89 13.59
N TRP A 31 22.34 -1.51 13.16
CA TRP A 31 21.08 -1.70 13.91
C TRP A 31 20.10 -2.64 13.22
N LEU A 32 20.48 -3.21 12.07
CA LEU A 32 19.54 -3.93 11.23
C LEU A 32 19.10 -5.26 11.86
N ILE A 33 17.78 -5.41 12.00
CA ILE A 33 17.15 -6.67 12.38
C ILE A 33 16.63 -7.41 11.13
N GLY A 34 15.92 -6.70 10.26
CA GLY A 34 15.36 -7.26 9.04
C GLY A 34 14.90 -6.21 8.06
N LEU A 35 14.86 -6.56 6.78
CA LEU A 35 14.32 -5.74 5.70
C LEU A 35 13.31 -6.59 4.94
N LEU A 36 12.08 -6.09 4.81
CA LEU A 36 11.04 -6.74 4.03
C LEU A 36 10.54 -5.86 2.90
N ILE A 37 10.01 -6.51 1.88
CA ILE A 37 9.23 -5.91 0.80
C ILE A 37 7.77 -6.33 0.94
N HIS A 38 6.86 -5.43 0.61
CA HIS A 38 5.44 -5.76 0.46
C HIS A 38 4.83 -5.03 -0.74
N GLY A 39 3.50 -5.00 -0.82
CA GLY A 39 2.80 -4.28 -1.87
C GLY A 39 2.95 -4.93 -3.24
N SER A 40 2.76 -4.15 -4.30
CA SER A 40 2.62 -4.71 -5.66
C SER A 40 3.95 -5.14 -6.30
N ALA A 41 5.08 -4.65 -5.81
CA ALA A 41 6.40 -5.11 -6.24
C ALA A 41 6.72 -6.55 -5.77
N PHE A 42 6.03 -7.02 -4.73
CA PHE A 42 6.05 -8.41 -4.28
C PHE A 42 4.87 -9.20 -4.82
N LYS A 43 3.63 -8.75 -4.57
CA LYS A 43 2.40 -9.49 -4.93
C LYS A 43 2.11 -9.55 -6.43
N GLY A 44 2.76 -8.71 -7.23
CA GLY A 44 2.41 -8.48 -8.62
C GLY A 44 1.19 -7.54 -8.79
N GLY A 45 0.78 -7.37 -10.05
CA GLY A 45 -0.32 -6.47 -10.41
C GLY A 45 -0.03 -4.99 -10.12
N PHE A 46 1.24 -4.57 -10.24
CA PHE A 46 1.60 -3.16 -10.18
C PHE A 46 1.02 -2.42 -11.40
N ILE A 47 0.69 -1.15 -11.22
CA ILE A 47 0.22 -0.24 -12.26
C ILE A 47 1.39 0.72 -12.55
N PRO A 48 1.97 0.73 -13.77
CA PRO A 48 3.06 1.63 -14.12
C PRO A 48 2.72 3.10 -13.84
N GLY A 49 3.68 3.86 -13.30
CA GLY A 49 3.50 5.27 -12.92
C GLY A 49 2.62 5.53 -11.69
N CYS A 50 1.89 4.51 -11.22
CA CYS A 50 0.99 4.57 -10.05
C CYS A 50 1.58 3.90 -8.82
N SER A 51 2.01 2.65 -8.98
CA SER A 51 2.44 1.81 -7.87
C SER A 51 3.85 2.18 -7.41
N ASP A 52 4.11 1.99 -6.13
CA ASP A 52 5.38 2.23 -5.46
C ASP A 52 6.13 0.94 -5.12
N ILE A 53 7.39 1.13 -4.71
CA ILE A 53 8.19 0.10 -4.05
C ILE A 53 8.05 0.30 -2.54
N ASP A 54 7.41 -0.65 -1.86
CA ASP A 54 7.20 -0.61 -0.41
C ASP A 54 8.22 -1.46 0.35
N LEU A 55 9.03 -0.81 1.18
CA LEU A 55 10.03 -1.45 2.03
C LEU A 55 9.81 -1.09 3.50
N GLN A 56 9.92 -2.09 4.38
CA GLN A 56 9.96 -1.87 5.83
C GLN A 56 11.30 -2.34 6.37
N ILE A 57 11.98 -1.44 7.08
CA ILE A 57 13.31 -1.64 7.63
C ILE A 57 13.17 -1.75 9.15
N TYR A 58 13.27 -2.97 9.67
CA TYR A 58 13.24 -3.20 11.11
C TYR A 58 14.63 -3.01 11.71
N LEU A 59 14.69 -2.11 12.69
CA LEU A 59 15.91 -1.70 13.35
C LEU A 59 15.79 -1.85 14.86
N GLN A 60 16.94 -2.03 15.50
CA GLN A 60 17.06 -1.96 16.95
C GLN A 60 16.64 -0.57 17.47
N SER A 61 16.12 -0.51 18.69
CA SER A 61 15.57 0.73 19.28
C SER A 61 16.61 1.85 19.38
N GLU A 62 17.89 1.49 19.49
CA GLU A 62 19.05 2.38 19.52
C GLU A 62 19.25 3.19 18.23
N ALA A 63 18.65 2.77 17.11
CA ALA A 63 18.66 3.52 15.86
C ALA A 63 17.81 4.79 15.91
N PHE A 64 16.84 4.86 16.83
CA PHE A 64 15.81 5.89 16.85
C PHE A 64 16.10 6.98 17.89
N THR A 65 15.74 8.22 17.56
CA THR A 65 15.74 9.30 18.54
C THR A 65 14.58 9.16 19.51
N ARG A 66 14.54 10.04 20.54
CA ARG A 66 13.41 10.12 21.48
C ARG A 66 12.04 10.35 20.85
N TYR A 67 11.95 10.80 19.60
CA TYR A 67 10.68 10.98 18.88
C TYR A 67 10.31 9.79 17.96
N GLY A 68 11.07 8.69 18.00
CA GLY A 68 10.74 7.45 17.30
C GLY A 68 11.05 7.43 15.80
N GLN A 69 11.93 8.31 15.33
CA GLN A 69 12.44 8.41 13.97
C GLN A 69 13.97 8.30 13.95
N LEU A 70 14.55 7.95 12.80
CA LEU A 70 16.01 7.97 12.61
C LEU A 70 16.58 9.41 12.75
N PRO A 71 17.85 9.57 13.16
CA PRO A 71 18.53 10.86 13.13
C PRO A 71 18.41 11.55 11.76
N LEU A 72 18.27 12.88 11.76
CA LEU A 72 18.05 13.67 10.55
C LEU A 72 19.21 13.48 9.55
N GLU A 73 20.43 13.37 10.06
CA GLU A 73 21.65 13.17 9.29
C GLU A 73 21.58 11.86 8.49
N ILE A 74 21.07 10.79 9.12
CA ILE A 74 20.86 9.48 8.49
C ILE A 74 19.75 9.57 7.44
N CYS A 75 18.60 10.14 7.79
CA CYS A 75 17.49 10.34 6.83
C CYS A 75 17.94 11.14 5.60
N SER A 76 18.73 12.20 5.81
CA SER A 76 19.22 13.05 4.73
C SER A 76 20.24 12.31 3.85
N ALA A 77 21.11 11.49 4.43
CA ALA A 77 22.07 10.68 3.68
C ALA A 77 21.36 9.62 2.83
N ILE A 78 20.39 8.91 3.42
CA ILE A 78 19.53 7.95 2.71
C ILE A 78 18.82 8.65 1.54
N GLN A 79 18.20 9.81 1.77
CA GLN A 79 17.46 10.51 0.71
C GLN A 79 18.36 10.92 -0.47
N ARG A 80 19.58 11.39 -0.20
CA ARG A 80 20.55 11.72 -1.26
C ARG A 80 20.91 10.49 -2.07
N ASP A 81 21.21 9.38 -1.42
CA ASP A 81 21.55 8.13 -2.10
C ASP A 81 20.37 7.56 -2.90
N LEU A 82 19.15 7.61 -2.35
CA LEU A 82 17.93 7.18 -3.04
C LEU A 82 17.63 8.06 -4.28
N SER A 83 17.97 9.35 -4.26
CA SER A 83 17.72 10.25 -5.40
C SER A 83 18.50 9.90 -6.67
N HIS A 84 19.50 9.01 -6.55
CA HIS A 84 20.28 8.51 -7.68
C HIS A 84 19.67 7.26 -8.32
N ILE A 85 18.57 6.73 -7.77
CA ILE A 85 17.87 5.55 -8.28
C ILE A 85 16.67 6.04 -9.10
N ASP A 86 16.58 5.60 -10.35
CA ASP A 86 15.36 5.77 -11.15
C ASP A 86 14.31 4.74 -10.68
N PRO A 87 13.14 5.18 -10.16
CA PRO A 87 12.10 4.26 -9.72
C PRO A 87 11.28 3.67 -10.87
N SER A 88 11.43 4.13 -12.11
CA SER A 88 10.63 3.66 -13.25
C SER A 88 10.71 2.13 -13.44
N PRO A 89 9.58 1.42 -13.66
CA PRO A 89 8.24 1.93 -13.99
C PRO A 89 7.36 2.23 -12.77
N PHE A 90 7.89 2.17 -11.55
CA PHE A 90 7.18 2.55 -10.32
C PHE A 90 7.23 4.06 -10.13
N GLN A 91 6.31 4.59 -9.33
CA GLN A 91 6.22 6.03 -9.13
C GLN A 91 7.34 6.55 -8.20
N TYR A 92 7.69 5.79 -7.15
CA TYR A 92 8.71 6.16 -6.15
C TYR A 92 9.09 4.95 -5.28
N ILE A 93 10.16 5.12 -4.51
CA ILE A 93 10.60 4.20 -3.46
C ILE A 93 10.09 4.70 -2.11
N GLN A 94 9.45 3.82 -1.35
CA GLN A 94 8.88 4.11 -0.03
C GLN A 94 9.55 3.22 1.02
N GLY A 95 10.14 3.84 2.04
CA GLY A 95 10.81 3.15 3.12
C GLY A 95 10.25 3.55 4.48
N TYR A 96 9.91 2.56 5.30
CA TYR A 96 9.47 2.75 6.66
C TYR A 96 10.49 2.16 7.64
N ALA A 97 11.18 3.02 8.39
CA ALA A 97 12.01 2.57 9.52
C ALA A 97 11.11 2.23 10.72
N LEU A 98 11.15 0.99 11.18
CA LEU A 98 10.32 0.46 12.25
C LEU A 98 11.19 -0.10 13.38
N SER A 99 10.78 0.13 14.63
CA SER A 99 11.37 -0.53 15.79
C SER A 99 10.83 -1.96 15.92
N SER A 100 11.59 -2.84 16.56
CA SER A 100 11.11 -4.15 17.00
C SER A 100 10.03 -4.09 18.08
N GLN A 101 9.77 -2.91 18.66
CA GLN A 101 8.70 -2.70 19.62
C GLN A 101 7.46 -2.13 18.90
N PRO A 102 6.42 -2.94 18.64
CA PRO A 102 5.24 -2.49 17.93
C PRO A 102 4.45 -1.47 18.78
N ARG A 103 3.80 -0.52 18.10
CA ARG A 103 2.89 0.43 18.76
C ARG A 103 1.61 -0.29 19.22
N SER A 104 0.93 0.29 20.20
CA SER A 104 -0.40 -0.19 20.61
C SER A 104 -1.35 -0.21 19.40
N GLN A 105 -2.13 -1.29 19.26
CA GLN A 105 -3.03 -1.56 18.13
C GLN A 105 -2.37 -1.78 16.76
N TYR A 106 -1.05 -1.99 16.71
CA TYR A 106 -0.37 -2.36 15.48
C TYR A 106 -0.85 -3.73 14.97
N VAL A 107 -1.23 -3.80 13.71
CA VAL A 107 -1.45 -5.05 12.98
C VAL A 107 -0.14 -5.37 12.28
N GLY A 108 0.44 -6.54 12.60
CA GLY A 108 1.71 -6.98 12.02
C GLY A 108 1.63 -7.21 10.50
N PRO A 109 2.78 -7.50 9.87
CA PRO A 109 2.78 -7.97 8.49
C PRO A 109 1.86 -9.18 8.31
N ILE A 110 1.06 -9.17 7.24
CA ILE A 110 0.10 -10.24 6.96
C ILE A 110 0.86 -11.39 6.29
N PRO A 111 0.83 -12.62 6.83
CA PRO A 111 1.46 -13.79 6.23
C PRO A 111 1.11 -13.93 4.74
N GLY A 112 2.12 -14.15 3.90
CA GLY A 112 1.94 -14.27 2.45
C GLY A 112 1.72 -12.96 1.69
N ALA A 113 1.67 -11.80 2.37
CA ALA A 113 1.57 -10.48 1.73
C ALA A 113 2.89 -9.66 1.79
N TYR A 114 3.97 -10.27 2.27
CA TYR A 114 5.32 -9.69 2.32
C TYR A 114 6.38 -10.77 2.07
N HIS A 115 7.62 -10.34 1.85
CA HIS A 115 8.81 -11.20 1.80
C HIS A 115 9.98 -10.57 2.54
N MET A 116 10.72 -11.36 3.34
CA MET A 116 11.96 -10.90 3.96
C MET A 116 13.08 -10.91 2.91
N LEU A 117 13.65 -9.74 2.60
CA LEU A 117 14.81 -9.63 1.73
C LEU A 117 16.10 -10.05 2.45
N THR A 118 16.19 -9.77 3.75
CA THR A 118 17.28 -10.19 4.62
C THR A 118 16.86 -10.10 6.09
N GLY A 119 17.52 -10.87 6.96
CA GLY A 119 17.27 -10.86 8.40
C GLY A 119 16.02 -11.64 8.78
N HIS A 120 15.34 -11.21 9.83
CA HIS A 120 14.11 -11.85 10.31
C HIS A 120 13.06 -10.83 10.71
N LEU A 121 11.80 -11.25 10.78
CA LEU A 121 10.71 -10.41 11.25
C LEU A 121 10.72 -10.35 12.79
N PRO A 122 10.86 -9.16 13.41
CA PRO A 122 10.94 -9.05 14.87
C PRO A 122 9.61 -8.82 15.57
N VAL A 123 8.52 -8.74 14.82
CA VAL A 123 7.17 -8.52 15.33
C VAL A 123 6.28 -9.71 14.97
N PRO A 124 5.23 -9.99 15.75
CA PRO A 124 4.25 -10.99 15.37
C PRO A 124 3.59 -10.65 14.03
N GLU A 125 3.36 -11.66 13.22
CA GLU A 125 2.51 -11.54 12.04
C GLU A 125 1.04 -11.29 12.45
N ALA A 126 0.26 -10.70 11.55
CA ALA A 126 -1.17 -10.50 11.78
C ALA A 126 -1.91 -11.84 11.83
N SER A 127 -2.78 -12.01 12.81
CA SER A 127 -3.76 -13.10 12.82
C SER A 127 -4.98 -12.77 11.97
N GLU A 128 -5.75 -13.79 11.61
CA GLU A 128 -7.04 -13.60 10.93
C GLU A 128 -7.97 -12.68 11.74
N ALA A 129 -8.00 -12.84 13.07
CA ALA A 129 -8.79 -11.98 13.95
C ALA A 129 -8.35 -10.50 13.89
N ASP A 130 -7.05 -10.24 13.73
CA ASP A 130 -6.53 -8.88 13.56
C ASP A 130 -6.96 -8.27 12.23
N VAL A 131 -6.90 -9.05 11.14
CA VAL A 131 -7.35 -8.63 9.81
C VAL A 131 -8.85 -8.36 9.82
N GLN A 132 -9.67 -9.27 10.34
CA GLN A 132 -11.13 -9.09 10.46
C GLN A 132 -11.49 -7.86 11.29
N ARG A 133 -10.83 -7.65 12.43
CA ARG A 133 -11.06 -6.47 13.28
C ARG A 133 -10.68 -5.17 12.54
N SER A 134 -9.54 -5.17 11.85
CA SER A 134 -9.08 -4.04 11.03
C SER A 134 -10.07 -3.74 9.89
N ALA A 135 -10.57 -4.79 9.22
CA ALA A 135 -11.55 -4.68 8.15
C ALA A 135 -12.82 -3.96 8.59
N ARG A 136 -13.45 -4.45 9.67
CA ARG A 136 -14.68 -3.87 10.22
C ARG A 136 -14.48 -2.41 10.60
N LYS A 137 -13.34 -2.08 11.22
CA LYS A 137 -13.01 -0.69 11.58
C LYS A 137 -12.90 0.21 10.35
N LYS A 138 -12.19 -0.22 9.29
CA LYS A 138 -12.01 0.56 8.05
C LYS A 138 -13.33 0.73 7.27
N LEU A 139 -14.15 -0.32 7.19
CA LEU A 139 -15.43 -0.28 6.48
C LEU A 139 -16.46 0.59 7.21
N ALA A 140 -16.42 0.62 8.55
CA ALA A 140 -17.27 1.51 9.34
C ALA A 140 -16.98 3.00 9.12
N SER A 141 -15.80 3.37 8.61
CA SER A 141 -15.41 4.76 8.38
C SER A 141 -15.39 5.17 6.90
N ILE A 142 -16.04 4.40 5.99
CA ILE A 142 -16.03 4.70 4.54
C ILE A 142 -16.57 6.09 4.22
N ASP A 143 -17.61 6.55 4.94
CA ASP A 143 -18.26 7.85 4.68
C ASP A 143 -17.27 9.02 4.78
N GLU A 144 -16.24 8.89 5.64
CA GLU A 144 -15.20 9.91 5.81
C GLU A 144 -14.33 10.05 4.55
N HIS A 145 -14.04 8.95 3.84
CA HIS A 145 -13.26 8.99 2.61
C HIS A 145 -14.02 9.67 1.48
N ILE A 146 -15.31 9.35 1.30
CA ILE A 146 -16.16 9.97 0.26
C ILE A 146 -16.14 11.50 0.44
N ALA A 147 -16.42 11.95 1.66
CA ALA A 147 -16.45 13.37 1.97
C ALA A 147 -15.08 14.03 1.80
N HIS A 148 -13.98 13.33 2.10
CA HIS A 148 -12.62 13.82 1.91
C HIS A 148 -12.32 14.11 0.43
N TYR A 149 -12.54 13.14 -0.45
CA TYR A 149 -12.19 13.27 -1.87
C TYR A 149 -13.08 14.26 -2.62
N CYS A 150 -14.38 14.32 -2.30
CA CYS A 150 -15.27 15.35 -2.84
C CYS A 150 -14.80 16.77 -2.47
N ARG A 151 -14.37 17.00 -1.22
CA ARG A 151 -13.83 18.31 -0.81
C ARG A 151 -12.49 18.61 -1.49
N GLY A 152 -11.67 17.59 -1.75
CA GLY A 152 -10.39 17.72 -2.43
C GLY A 152 -10.51 18.30 -3.84
N LEU A 153 -11.62 18.03 -4.54
CA LEU A 153 -11.90 18.58 -5.88
C LEU A 153 -12.15 20.10 -5.87
N LEU A 154 -12.36 20.73 -4.72
CA LEU A 154 -12.50 22.18 -4.60
C LEU A 154 -11.15 22.91 -4.58
N GLU A 155 -10.04 22.18 -4.62
CA GLU A 155 -8.69 22.73 -4.60
C GLU A 155 -8.03 22.68 -5.99
N HIS A 156 -7.17 23.65 -6.31
CA HIS A 156 -6.44 23.70 -7.58
C HIS A 156 -4.98 24.13 -7.40
N GLY A 157 -4.10 23.68 -8.31
CA GLY A 157 -2.68 24.05 -8.38
C GLY A 157 -1.74 23.13 -7.58
N SER A 158 -0.43 23.30 -7.80
CA SER A 158 0.66 22.67 -7.03
C SER A 158 0.58 21.14 -6.90
N GLY A 159 0.11 20.44 -7.93
CA GLY A 159 0.04 18.97 -7.92
C GLY A 159 -1.04 18.38 -7.01
N LYS A 160 -2.01 19.21 -6.56
CA LYS A 160 -3.03 18.77 -5.60
C LYS A 160 -3.93 17.67 -6.15
N LEU A 161 -4.32 17.74 -7.43
CA LEU A 161 -5.22 16.76 -8.04
C LEU A 161 -4.54 15.38 -8.17
N GLU A 162 -3.29 15.38 -8.61
CA GLU A 162 -2.43 14.21 -8.72
C GLU A 162 -2.21 13.56 -7.35
N ARG A 163 -2.04 14.39 -6.31
CA ARG A 163 -1.98 13.93 -4.91
C ARG A 163 -3.30 13.32 -4.45
N GLN A 164 -4.44 13.89 -4.82
CA GLN A 164 -5.77 13.33 -4.49
C GLN A 164 -5.95 11.95 -5.14
N VAL A 165 -5.64 11.82 -6.43
CA VAL A 165 -5.68 10.52 -7.14
C VAL A 165 -4.80 9.47 -6.45
N ARG A 166 -3.59 9.87 -6.05
CA ARG A 166 -2.68 8.97 -5.33
C ARG A 166 -3.25 8.53 -3.97
N PHE A 167 -3.72 9.47 -3.16
CA PHE A 167 -4.29 9.13 -1.85
C PHE A 167 -5.54 8.26 -1.98
N LEU A 168 -6.36 8.52 -2.99
CA LEU A 168 -7.50 7.68 -3.31
C LEU A 168 -7.07 6.23 -3.59
N CYS A 169 -5.97 6.01 -4.30
CA CYS A 169 -5.40 4.66 -4.48
C CYS A 169 -4.97 4.04 -3.14
N THR A 170 -4.34 4.82 -2.26
CA THR A 170 -3.92 4.39 -0.91
C THR A 170 -5.11 3.97 -0.03
N ASP A 171 -6.29 4.55 -0.22
CA ASP A 171 -7.48 4.17 0.55
C ASP A 171 -8.34 3.09 -0.12
N LEU A 172 -8.50 3.16 -1.43
CA LEU A 172 -9.41 2.28 -2.17
C LEU A 172 -8.90 0.84 -2.19
N TRP A 173 -7.62 0.62 -2.50
CA TRP A 173 -7.09 -0.74 -2.57
C TRP A 173 -7.21 -1.48 -1.24
N PRO A 174 -6.78 -0.92 -0.08
CA PRO A 174 -7.05 -1.54 1.21
C PRO A 174 -8.54 -1.75 1.46
N THR A 175 -9.42 -0.82 1.09
CA THR A 175 -10.87 -0.99 1.28
C THR A 175 -11.42 -2.20 0.53
N LEU A 176 -10.97 -2.43 -0.70
CA LEU A 176 -11.30 -3.65 -1.46
C LEU A 176 -10.82 -4.92 -0.73
N TYR A 177 -9.56 -4.97 -0.30
CA TYR A 177 -9.04 -6.14 0.42
C TYR A 177 -9.75 -6.38 1.75
N GLN A 178 -10.12 -5.33 2.48
CA GLN A 178 -10.87 -5.45 3.74
C GLN A 178 -12.30 -5.96 3.51
N LEU A 179 -12.97 -5.48 2.47
CA LEU A 179 -14.30 -5.98 2.08
C LEU A 179 -14.23 -7.48 1.75
N LEU A 180 -13.27 -7.88 0.93
CA LEU A 180 -13.09 -9.28 0.54
C LEU A 180 -12.69 -10.16 1.72
N ALA A 181 -11.87 -9.66 2.65
CA ALA A 181 -11.51 -10.40 3.87
C ALA A 181 -12.77 -10.78 4.67
N ILE A 182 -13.76 -9.89 4.77
CA ILE A 182 -15.03 -10.20 5.44
C ILE A 182 -15.90 -11.14 4.59
N GLN A 183 -16.00 -10.91 3.28
CA GLN A 183 -16.83 -11.75 2.40
C GLN A 183 -16.37 -13.21 2.39
N GLU A 184 -15.06 -13.42 2.31
CA GLU A 184 -14.45 -14.73 2.11
C GLU A 184 -14.08 -15.42 3.41
N GLN A 185 -14.09 -14.70 4.55
CA GLN A 185 -13.66 -15.19 5.87
C GLN A 185 -12.23 -15.78 5.84
N ASP A 186 -11.39 -15.24 4.97
CA ASP A 186 -10.01 -15.68 4.71
C ASP A 186 -9.14 -14.47 4.37
N GLY A 187 -9.02 -13.55 5.33
CA GLY A 187 -8.27 -12.31 5.18
C GLY A 187 -6.81 -12.54 4.82
N LEU A 188 -6.14 -13.51 5.46
CA LEU A 188 -4.72 -13.78 5.19
C LEU A 188 -4.47 -14.08 3.70
N ARG A 189 -5.25 -14.98 3.09
CA ARG A 189 -5.12 -15.29 1.66
C ARG A 189 -5.44 -14.09 0.79
N ILE A 190 -6.53 -13.37 1.10
CA ILE A 190 -7.02 -12.25 0.30
C ILE A 190 -5.96 -11.15 0.16
N TRP A 191 -5.27 -10.81 1.26
CA TRP A 191 -4.25 -9.78 1.25
C TRP A 191 -2.99 -10.13 0.42
N GLY A 192 -2.74 -11.42 0.20
CA GLY A 192 -1.69 -11.93 -0.67
C GLY A 192 -1.98 -11.79 -2.18
N LEU A 193 -3.22 -11.47 -2.57
CA LEU A 193 -3.60 -11.41 -3.99
C LEU A 193 -3.11 -10.15 -4.71
N PRO A 194 -2.75 -10.24 -6.01
CA PRO A 194 -2.60 -9.06 -6.86
C PRO A 194 -3.96 -8.40 -7.12
N LYS A 195 -3.96 -7.09 -7.41
CA LYS A 195 -5.20 -6.29 -7.56
C LYS A 195 -6.21 -6.89 -8.56
N PRO A 196 -5.82 -7.35 -9.77
CA PRO A 196 -6.77 -7.96 -10.71
C PRO A 196 -7.43 -9.23 -10.17
N ALA A 197 -6.69 -10.05 -9.42
CA ALA A 197 -7.23 -11.26 -8.81
C ALA A 197 -8.21 -10.93 -7.68
N ALA A 198 -7.93 -9.89 -6.88
CA ALA A 198 -8.86 -9.41 -5.86
C ALA A 198 -10.17 -8.89 -6.50
N ILE A 199 -10.09 -8.09 -7.57
CA ILE A 199 -11.29 -7.61 -8.29
C ILE A 199 -12.12 -8.78 -8.83
N ALA A 200 -11.47 -9.82 -9.35
CA ALA A 200 -12.13 -10.99 -9.91
C ALA A 200 -12.91 -11.84 -8.88
N LEU A 201 -12.66 -11.67 -7.57
CA LEU A 201 -13.42 -12.33 -6.51
C LEU A 201 -14.75 -11.65 -6.21
N LEU A 202 -14.93 -10.38 -6.59
CA LEU A 202 -16.22 -9.73 -6.47
C LEU A 202 -17.23 -10.45 -7.38
N ARG A 203 -18.46 -10.67 -6.89
CA ARG A 203 -19.52 -11.31 -7.67
C ARG A 203 -19.66 -10.64 -9.03
N GLN A 204 -19.53 -11.43 -10.10
CA GLN A 204 -19.70 -10.96 -11.47
C GLN A 204 -21.07 -10.29 -11.59
N GLU A 205 -21.13 -9.20 -12.34
CA GLU A 205 -22.31 -8.32 -12.53
C GLU A 205 -22.71 -7.44 -11.33
N SER A 206 -22.12 -7.62 -10.14
CA SER A 206 -22.39 -6.71 -9.02
C SER A 206 -21.88 -5.29 -9.28
N GLN A 207 -22.57 -4.29 -8.73
CA GLN A 207 -22.16 -2.89 -8.84
C GLN A 207 -20.78 -2.63 -8.21
N LEU A 208 -20.42 -3.39 -7.17
CA LEU A 208 -19.07 -3.41 -6.59
C LEU A 208 -18.00 -3.84 -7.61
N SER A 209 -18.24 -4.94 -8.32
CA SER A 209 -17.31 -5.44 -9.35
C SER A 209 -17.14 -4.44 -10.49
N GLN A 210 -18.25 -3.85 -10.94
CA GLN A 210 -18.25 -2.84 -12.01
C GLN A 210 -17.45 -1.60 -11.61
N THR A 211 -17.75 -1.01 -10.46
CA THR A 211 -17.08 0.21 -9.98
C THR A 211 -15.59 -0.01 -9.69
N ALA A 212 -15.21 -1.15 -9.10
CA ALA A 212 -13.81 -1.51 -8.90
C ALA A 212 -13.05 -1.66 -10.24
N SER A 213 -13.69 -2.27 -11.24
CA SER A 213 -13.11 -2.44 -12.58
C SER A 213 -12.97 -1.11 -13.31
N THR A 214 -13.99 -0.24 -13.24
CA THR A 214 -13.94 1.11 -13.81
C THR A 214 -12.81 1.93 -13.20
N PHE A 215 -12.67 1.91 -11.86
CA PHE A 215 -11.56 2.58 -11.20
C PHE A 215 -10.20 2.06 -11.68
N TYR A 216 -10.04 0.73 -11.73
CA TYR A 216 -8.80 0.10 -12.22
C TYR A 216 -8.45 0.52 -13.65
N GLN A 217 -9.43 0.54 -14.56
CA GLN A 217 -9.24 0.97 -15.94
C GLN A 217 -8.92 2.47 -16.05
N ALA A 218 -9.59 3.31 -15.26
CA ALA A 218 -9.32 4.74 -15.20
C ALA A 218 -7.87 5.03 -14.77
N LEU A 219 -7.32 4.28 -13.81
CA LEU A 219 -5.91 4.40 -13.42
C LEU A 219 -4.95 4.08 -14.56
N HIS A 220 -5.20 2.99 -15.30
CA HIS A 220 -4.37 2.59 -16.43
C HIS A 220 -4.41 3.60 -17.59
N ARG A 221 -5.51 4.34 -17.72
CA ARG A 221 -5.61 5.44 -18.67
C ARG A 221 -4.89 6.69 -18.19
N TYR A 222 -4.98 7.02 -16.91
CA TYR A 222 -4.43 8.24 -16.34
C TYR A 222 -2.90 8.20 -16.16
N TYR A 223 -2.36 7.16 -15.51
CA TYR A 223 -0.97 7.13 -15.05
C TYR A 223 0.14 7.02 -16.10
N PRO A 224 -0.08 6.60 -17.37
CA PRO A 224 0.97 6.67 -18.39
C PRO A 224 1.55 8.08 -18.59
N GLN A 225 0.77 9.13 -18.31
CA GLN A 225 1.20 10.52 -18.43
C GLN A 225 0.92 11.35 -17.16
N ALA A 226 -0.14 11.03 -16.42
CA ALA A 226 -0.56 11.70 -15.19
C ALA A 226 -0.77 13.23 -15.29
N THR A 227 -1.08 13.73 -16.49
CA THR A 227 -1.21 15.18 -16.79
C THR A 227 -2.64 15.63 -17.10
N SER A 228 -3.54 14.69 -17.43
CA SER A 228 -4.91 14.99 -17.85
C SER A 228 -5.82 15.24 -16.66
N ILE A 229 -6.36 16.46 -16.56
CA ILE A 229 -7.33 16.83 -15.51
C ILE A 229 -8.60 15.98 -15.62
N GLU A 230 -9.13 15.80 -16.82
CA GLU A 230 -10.35 15.01 -17.04
C GLU A 230 -10.16 13.55 -16.65
N ASP A 231 -9.03 12.93 -17.01
CA ASP A 231 -8.77 11.55 -16.62
C ASP A 231 -8.56 11.43 -15.10
N ALA A 232 -7.94 12.43 -14.45
CA ALA A 232 -7.79 12.46 -12.99
C ALA A 232 -9.13 12.62 -12.26
N ILE A 233 -10.02 13.51 -12.75
CA ILE A 233 -11.38 13.66 -12.22
C ILE A 233 -12.14 12.36 -12.38
N HIS A 234 -12.06 11.73 -13.56
CA HIS A 234 -12.72 10.45 -13.82
C HIS A 234 -12.24 9.34 -12.88
N VAL A 235 -10.95 9.28 -12.57
CA VAL A 235 -10.41 8.37 -11.54
C VAL A 235 -11.06 8.62 -10.18
N ILE A 236 -11.20 9.89 -9.78
CA ILE A 236 -11.81 10.26 -8.50
C ILE A 236 -13.28 9.88 -8.46
N GLU A 237 -14.05 10.17 -9.50
CA GLU A 237 -15.45 9.79 -9.64
C GLU A 237 -15.63 8.27 -9.54
N ALA A 238 -14.81 7.51 -10.27
CA ALA A 238 -14.85 6.05 -10.23
C ALA A 238 -14.52 5.49 -8.82
N GLY A 239 -13.57 6.10 -8.12
CA GLY A 239 -13.23 5.69 -6.75
C GLY A 239 -14.30 6.04 -5.72
N ILE A 240 -14.95 7.20 -5.86
CA ILE A 240 -16.11 7.56 -5.03
C ILE A 240 -17.26 6.58 -5.26
N ALA A 241 -17.58 6.28 -6.52
CA ALA A 241 -18.62 5.30 -6.85
C ALA A 241 -18.35 3.93 -6.21
N PHE A 242 -17.08 3.48 -6.20
CA PHE A 242 -16.71 2.26 -5.48
C PHE A 242 -16.95 2.37 -3.98
N PHE A 243 -16.56 3.46 -3.33
CA PHE A 243 -16.80 3.65 -1.90
C PHE A 243 -18.29 3.67 -1.55
N GLU A 244 -19.14 4.29 -2.36
CA GLU A 244 -20.60 4.27 -2.17
C GLU A 244 -21.14 2.84 -2.24
N GLN A 245 -20.69 2.03 -3.21
CA GLN A 245 -21.11 0.62 -3.29
C GLN A 245 -20.57 -0.22 -2.13
N ALA A 246 -19.33 0.01 -1.69
CA ALA A 246 -18.76 -0.65 -0.52
C ALA A 246 -19.51 -0.28 0.77
N ARG A 247 -19.98 0.96 0.87
CA ARG A 247 -20.78 1.45 1.98
C ARG A 247 -22.15 0.78 2.05
N LEU A 248 -22.85 0.69 0.92
CA LEU A 248 -24.14 0.00 0.83
C LEU A 248 -24.00 -1.46 1.22
N TRP A 249 -23.00 -2.15 0.65
CA TRP A 249 -22.72 -3.54 0.99
C TRP A 249 -22.44 -3.71 2.49
N TRP A 250 -21.68 -2.81 3.12
CA TRP A 250 -21.38 -2.87 4.54
C TRP A 250 -22.62 -2.68 5.43
N LEU A 251 -23.56 -1.82 5.02
CA LEU A 251 -24.85 -1.68 5.72
C LEU A 251 -25.68 -2.95 5.65
N GLU A 252 -25.84 -3.49 4.45
CA GLU A 252 -26.61 -4.72 4.23
C GLU A 252 -26.03 -5.89 5.02
N TYR A 253 -24.70 -6.05 5.02
CA TYR A 253 -24.03 -7.09 5.79
C TYR A 253 -24.33 -7.01 7.29
N ASN A 254 -24.31 -5.81 7.88
CA ASN A 254 -24.61 -5.62 9.31
C ASN A 254 -26.11 -5.73 9.66
N LEU A 255 -27.01 -5.73 8.67
CA LEU A 255 -28.43 -5.99 8.90
C LEU A 255 -28.74 -7.50 8.88
N CYS A 256 -27.88 -8.31 8.25
CA CYS A 256 -28.08 -9.75 8.07
C CYS A 256 -27.28 -10.63 9.06
N VAL A 257 -26.34 -10.06 9.81
CA VAL A 257 -25.47 -10.74 10.80
C VAL A 257 -25.80 -10.23 12.19
#